data_AF-A0AA97JJB4-F1
#
_entry.id   AF-A0AA97JJB4-F1
#
_cell.length_a   1.000
_cell.length_b   1.000
_cell.length_c   1.000
_cell.angle_alpha   90.00
_cell.angle_beta   90.00
_cell.angle_gamma   90.00
#
_symmetry.space_group_name_H-M   'P 1'
#
loop_
_entity.id
_entity.type
_entity.pdbx_description
1 polymer ?
#
loop_
_entity_poly.entity_id
_entity_poly.type
_entity_poly.pdbx_seq_one_letter_code
_entity_poly.pdbx_strand_id
1 'polypeptide(L)'
;MASRKGKGPAKGKQPAKKQPAKRPPPAVSSSDDEDDVSFHAAILKRLEALERGKGAPVTAGSSTERSRPVRAASKAAFRREILTRLSALESKAGSAEAGPATARELPAEEDVVACDPEPEGQVDAGQVAVAVEPSGPDDGSLQASCSGGRQLSLQNANGTVAPWQVEVNRAIQMAIAPSTRRAYERAVGMFQEFREGVGLKQVWPIPAVHLLQFCVAQRARGLAVKTIRGQLAALAFASKARGLPDSTGDFRIRKMLEGWSRESGVVRDLRQPISPAILRGLGSRWGEICSSGYECQLFHATSLTAFFGALRVSELVVQSQRDSSGQALSACDIQFVGSKVLIRIRKSKTDQKQAGSVLTLGPCEDKALCPVRALRSYVKVRGEDEGVLFRHDDRSPLTRYQFWAVTDRALRQLGLVGVKFGTHSFRIGAASTAAAMGYADRTIQKVGRWKSSAYRSYIRPLPLL
;
A
#
# COMPACT_ATOMS: atom_id res chain seq x y z
N MET A 1 23.51 -69.78 17.31
CA MET A 1 22.96 -69.40 18.63
C MET A 1 23.83 -68.30 19.25
N ALA A 2 23.19 -67.34 19.93
CA ALA A 2 23.76 -66.35 20.87
C ALA A 2 24.60 -65.16 20.35
N SER A 3 23.86 -64.10 19.98
CA SER A 3 23.97 -62.69 20.44
C SER A 3 25.22 -62.23 21.24
N ARG A 4 25.83 -61.10 20.82
CA ARG A 4 26.22 -60.01 21.74
C ARG A 4 26.52 -58.68 21.02
N LYS A 5 25.85 -57.63 21.52
CA LYS A 5 25.98 -56.20 21.17
C LYS A 5 27.36 -55.65 21.60
N GLY A 6 28.02 -54.90 20.70
CA GLY A 6 29.23 -54.13 20.98
C GLY A 6 28.93 -52.62 21.09
N LYS A 7 29.47 -52.01 22.15
CA LYS A 7 29.38 -50.59 22.54
C LYS A 7 30.01 -49.63 21.52
N GLY A 8 29.35 -48.52 21.24
CA GLY A 8 29.96 -47.34 20.61
C GLY A 8 30.54 -46.35 21.64
N PRO A 9 31.61 -45.59 21.32
CA PRO A 9 32.18 -44.61 22.23
C PRO A 9 31.50 -43.24 22.15
N ALA A 10 31.54 -42.53 23.28
CA ALA A 10 30.92 -41.25 23.56
C ALA A 10 31.53 -40.09 22.74
N LYS A 11 30.67 -39.22 22.18
CA LYS A 11 31.07 -37.93 21.60
C LYS A 11 31.05 -36.84 22.66
N GLY A 12 32.20 -36.18 22.83
CA GLY A 12 32.39 -35.03 23.71
C GLY A 12 31.58 -33.79 23.29
N LYS A 13 31.10 -33.06 24.28
CA LYS A 13 30.43 -31.75 24.16
C LYS A 13 31.45 -30.67 23.78
N GLN A 14 31.18 -29.91 22.71
CA GLN A 14 31.83 -28.61 22.45
C GLN A 14 31.02 -27.47 23.11
N PRO A 15 31.68 -26.41 23.62
CA PRO A 15 31.01 -25.31 24.31
C PRO A 15 30.36 -24.29 23.35
N ALA A 16 29.24 -23.73 23.79
CA ALA A 16 28.42 -22.76 23.06
C ALA A 16 29.14 -21.41 22.87
N LYS A 17 29.21 -20.93 21.62
CA LYS A 17 29.63 -19.57 21.28
C LYS A 17 28.57 -18.55 21.72
N LYS A 18 28.92 -17.66 22.65
CA LYS A 18 28.15 -16.46 23.02
C LYS A 18 27.97 -15.54 21.79
N GLN A 19 26.73 -15.18 21.49
CA GLN A 19 26.40 -14.12 20.53
C GLN A 19 26.67 -12.73 21.15
N PRO A 20 27.17 -11.74 20.40
CA PRO A 20 27.41 -10.40 20.92
C PRO A 20 26.09 -9.63 21.12
N ALA A 21 26.01 -8.90 22.24
CA ALA A 21 24.88 -8.07 22.64
C ALA A 21 24.57 -6.97 21.61
N LYS A 22 23.28 -6.81 21.27
CA LYS A 22 22.78 -5.72 20.41
C LYS A 22 22.99 -4.37 21.10
N ARG A 23 23.61 -3.43 20.39
CA ARG A 23 23.77 -2.02 20.79
C ARG A 23 22.38 -1.36 20.90
N PRO A 24 22.09 -0.58 21.96
CA PRO A 24 20.84 0.18 22.05
C PRO A 24 20.78 1.28 20.97
N PRO A 25 19.57 1.64 20.48
CA PRO A 25 19.40 2.68 19.47
C PRO A 25 19.74 4.08 20.02
N PRO A 26 20.16 5.03 19.17
CA PRO A 26 20.47 6.39 19.57
C PRO A 26 19.20 7.12 20.05
N ALA A 27 19.37 7.98 21.06
CA ALA A 27 18.32 8.83 21.60
C ALA A 27 17.80 9.78 20.49
N VAL A 28 16.49 9.80 20.31
CA VAL A 28 15.78 10.66 19.35
C VAL A 28 15.64 12.05 19.98
N SER A 29 16.08 13.08 19.26
CA SER A 29 16.00 14.49 19.65
C SER A 29 14.55 14.99 19.72
N SER A 30 14.22 15.71 20.80
CA SER A 30 12.87 16.01 21.29
C SER A 30 12.12 17.18 20.61
N SER A 31 12.56 17.67 19.45
CA SER A 31 11.94 18.85 18.81
C SER A 31 10.87 18.54 17.76
N ASP A 32 10.85 17.32 17.20
CA ASP A 32 9.93 16.96 16.10
C ASP A 32 8.60 16.32 16.56
N ASP A 33 8.50 15.98 17.85
CA ASP A 33 7.35 15.31 18.46
C ASP A 33 6.17 16.26 18.78
N GLU A 34 6.43 17.56 18.97
CA GLU A 34 5.40 18.57 19.28
C GLU A 34 4.38 18.71 18.13
N ASP A 35 4.84 18.65 16.87
CA ASP A 35 4.01 18.86 15.68
C ASP A 35 3.08 17.67 15.35
N ASP A 36 3.50 16.43 15.60
CA ASP A 36 2.69 15.23 15.33
C ASP A 36 1.60 15.01 16.39
N VAL A 37 1.88 15.46 17.62
CA VAL A 37 0.93 15.52 18.73
C VAL A 37 -0.12 16.61 18.46
N SER A 38 0.32 17.76 17.93
CA SER A 38 -0.54 18.87 17.52
C SER A 38 -1.57 18.44 16.48
N PHE A 39 -1.18 17.65 15.48
CA PHE A 39 -2.10 17.15 14.45
C PHE A 39 -3.24 16.29 15.01
N HIS A 40 -2.95 15.30 15.85
CA HIS A 40 -4.00 14.45 16.40
C HIS A 40 -4.86 15.24 17.39
N ALA A 41 -4.25 15.99 18.31
CA ALA A 41 -4.98 16.78 19.29
C ALA A 41 -5.89 17.84 18.64
N ALA A 42 -5.46 18.51 17.56
CA ALA A 42 -6.26 19.53 16.91
C ALA A 42 -7.27 18.97 15.87
N ILE A 43 -7.07 17.77 15.30
CA ILE A 43 -8.14 17.06 14.57
C ILE A 43 -9.31 16.85 15.54
N LEU A 44 -8.99 16.38 16.73
CA LEU A 44 -9.95 15.99 17.76
C LEU A 44 -10.66 17.24 18.32
N LYS A 45 -9.91 18.29 18.67
CA LYS A 45 -10.43 19.58 19.16
C LYS A 45 -11.39 20.29 18.17
N ARG A 46 -11.23 20.07 16.86
CA ARG A 46 -12.08 20.70 15.82
C ARG A 46 -13.28 19.85 15.44
N LEU A 47 -13.22 18.51 15.54
CA LEU A 47 -14.42 17.65 15.46
C LEU A 47 -15.44 18.07 16.53
N GLU A 48 -14.96 18.35 17.73
CA GLU A 48 -15.78 18.84 18.84
C GLU A 48 -16.46 20.18 18.54
N ALA A 49 -15.77 21.12 17.87
CA ALA A 49 -16.33 22.43 17.53
C ALA A 49 -17.44 22.32 16.46
N LEU A 50 -17.32 21.38 15.53
CA LEU A 50 -18.32 21.13 14.48
C LEU A 50 -19.55 20.40 15.03
N GLU A 51 -19.39 19.57 16.06
CA GLU A 51 -20.51 18.87 16.72
C GLU A 51 -21.27 19.80 17.68
N ARG A 52 -20.57 20.67 18.41
CA ARG A 52 -21.20 21.73 19.24
C ARG A 52 -21.99 22.74 18.41
N GLY A 53 -21.61 22.98 17.15
CA GLY A 53 -22.31 23.88 16.24
C GLY A 53 -23.65 23.35 15.68
N LYS A 54 -24.02 22.08 15.91
CA LYS A 54 -25.29 21.49 15.45
C LYS A 54 -26.44 21.64 16.45
N GLY A 55 -26.21 22.21 17.64
CA GLY A 55 -27.19 22.24 18.74
C GLY A 55 -27.59 23.62 19.30
N ALA A 56 -27.16 24.74 18.70
CA ALA A 56 -27.51 26.07 19.22
C ALA A 56 -28.66 26.71 18.42
N PRO A 57 -29.79 27.08 19.06
CA PRO A 57 -30.76 27.97 18.43
C PRO A 57 -30.11 29.35 18.28
N VAL A 58 -30.14 29.90 17.07
CA VAL A 58 -29.67 31.25 16.78
C VAL A 58 -30.65 32.22 17.44
N THR A 59 -30.29 32.74 18.62
CA THR A 59 -30.94 33.92 19.18
C THR A 59 -30.38 35.15 18.49
N ALA A 60 -31.29 35.97 17.96
CA ALA A 60 -30.98 37.25 17.36
C ALA A 60 -30.42 38.20 18.43
N GLY A 61 -29.26 38.79 18.14
CA GLY A 61 -28.65 39.84 18.94
C GLY A 61 -27.93 40.80 18.02
N SER A 62 -28.54 41.96 17.79
CA SER A 62 -28.04 43.07 16.98
C SER A 62 -26.80 43.71 17.60
N SER A 63 -25.78 43.96 16.79
CA SER A 63 -25.13 45.28 16.74
C SER A 63 -24.19 45.38 15.54
N THR A 64 -24.30 46.53 14.92
CA THR A 64 -23.64 47.09 13.74
C THR A 64 -22.13 47.23 13.90
N GLU A 65 -21.34 46.84 12.89
CA GLU A 65 -20.60 47.80 12.05
C GLU A 65 -19.87 47.13 10.87
N ARG A 66 -19.52 47.96 9.88
CA ARG A 66 -19.46 47.66 8.45
C ARG A 66 -18.18 46.94 8.01
N SER A 67 -18.34 45.90 7.20
CA SER A 67 -17.33 45.50 6.19
C SER A 67 -18.01 45.20 4.85
N ARG A 68 -17.36 45.67 3.77
CA ARG A 68 -17.85 45.68 2.37
C ARG A 68 -18.16 44.27 1.82
N PRO A 69 -19.22 44.06 1.02
CA PRO A 69 -19.58 42.75 0.51
C PRO A 69 -18.95 42.47 -0.86
N VAL A 70 -18.11 41.44 -0.97
CA VAL A 70 -17.86 40.76 -2.24
C VAL A 70 -17.91 39.25 -1.97
N ARG A 71 -18.74 38.51 -2.74
CA ARG A 71 -18.95 37.04 -2.74
C ARG A 71 -20.12 36.43 -1.94
N ALA A 72 -21.29 37.07 -1.90
CA ALA A 72 -22.54 36.37 -1.52
C ALA A 72 -23.30 35.78 -2.74
N ALA A 73 -23.06 36.27 -3.96
CA ALA A 73 -23.84 35.89 -5.15
C ALA A 73 -23.56 34.47 -5.71
N SER A 74 -22.43 33.84 -5.35
CA SER A 74 -22.00 32.55 -5.95
C SER A 74 -22.66 31.31 -5.31
N LYS A 75 -22.98 31.33 -4.01
CA LYS A 75 -23.60 30.18 -3.33
C LYS A 75 -25.08 29.97 -3.69
N ALA A 76 -25.83 31.05 -3.90
CA ALA A 76 -27.24 30.96 -4.26
C ALA A 76 -27.44 30.46 -5.71
N ALA A 77 -26.57 30.90 -6.64
CA ALA A 77 -26.56 30.42 -8.02
C ALA A 77 -26.21 28.93 -8.11
N PHE A 78 -25.18 28.49 -7.37
CA PHE A 78 -24.78 27.08 -7.33
C PHE A 78 -25.85 26.16 -6.71
N ARG A 79 -26.55 26.65 -5.67
CA ARG A 79 -27.66 25.91 -5.04
C ARG A 79 -28.86 25.76 -5.97
N ARG A 80 -29.19 26.78 -6.79
CA ARG A 80 -30.26 26.66 -7.81
C ARG A 80 -29.88 25.65 -8.87
N GLU A 81 -28.65 25.67 -9.37
CA GLU A 81 -28.23 24.74 -10.42
C GLU A 81 -28.22 23.27 -9.97
N ILE A 82 -27.89 22.99 -8.71
CA ILE A 82 -28.01 21.63 -8.14
C ILE A 82 -29.48 21.19 -8.07
N LEU A 83 -30.37 22.07 -7.61
CA LEU A 83 -31.80 21.73 -7.49
C LEU A 83 -32.47 21.52 -8.86
N THR A 84 -32.09 22.30 -9.88
CA THR A 84 -32.58 22.13 -11.26
C THR A 84 -32.09 20.81 -11.88
N ARG A 85 -30.85 20.38 -11.57
CA ARG A 85 -30.32 19.10 -12.06
C ARG A 85 -30.96 17.90 -11.35
N LEU A 86 -31.35 18.04 -10.08
CA LEU A 86 -32.05 16.99 -9.34
C LEU A 86 -33.48 16.79 -9.85
N SER A 87 -34.24 17.87 -10.11
CA SER A 87 -35.60 17.73 -10.65
C SER A 87 -35.62 17.15 -12.07
N ALA A 88 -34.59 17.42 -12.88
CA ALA A 88 -34.45 16.85 -14.23
C ALA A 88 -34.11 15.34 -14.23
N LEU A 89 -33.51 14.84 -13.15
CA LEU A 89 -33.24 13.41 -12.97
C LEU A 89 -34.49 12.66 -12.51
N GLU A 90 -35.32 13.28 -11.67
CA GLU A 90 -36.60 12.73 -11.22
C GLU A 90 -37.61 12.59 -12.37
N SER A 91 -37.63 13.54 -13.32
CA SER A 91 -38.47 13.43 -14.53
C SER A 91 -38.04 12.33 -15.51
N LYS A 92 -36.76 11.91 -15.48
CA LYS A 92 -36.22 10.86 -16.36
C LYS A 92 -36.38 9.44 -15.81
N ALA A 93 -36.71 9.29 -14.52
CA ALA A 93 -36.90 7.99 -13.88
C ALA A 93 -38.32 7.41 -14.06
N GLY A 94 -39.28 8.20 -14.55
CA GLY A 94 -40.70 7.82 -14.67
C GLY A 94 -41.11 7.11 -15.97
N SER A 95 -40.17 6.76 -16.87
CA SER A 95 -40.49 6.09 -18.15
C SER A 95 -39.43 5.06 -18.54
N ALA A 96 -39.48 3.88 -17.93
CA ALA A 96 -38.82 2.68 -18.45
C ALA A 96 -39.59 1.44 -17.99
N GLU A 97 -40.43 0.90 -18.87
CA GLU A 97 -41.13 -0.37 -18.71
C GLU A 97 -40.16 -1.57 -18.70
N ALA A 98 -40.60 -2.63 -18.02
CA ALA A 98 -39.87 -3.86 -17.74
C ALA A 98 -39.80 -4.83 -18.94
N GLY A 99 -38.67 -5.52 -19.07
CA GLY A 99 -38.46 -6.69 -19.95
C GLY A 99 -37.36 -7.62 -19.39
N PRO A 100 -37.38 -8.94 -19.68
CA PRO A 100 -37.02 -9.96 -18.69
C PRO A 100 -35.53 -10.26 -18.57
N ALA A 101 -35.20 -10.74 -17.38
CA ALA A 101 -33.88 -11.13 -16.90
C ALA A 101 -33.27 -12.29 -17.69
N THR A 102 -32.01 -12.12 -18.10
CA THR A 102 -31.10 -13.23 -18.41
C THR A 102 -29.88 -13.13 -17.50
N ALA A 103 -29.58 -14.25 -16.84
CA ALA A 103 -28.50 -14.40 -15.89
C ALA A 103 -27.15 -14.08 -16.54
N ARG A 104 -26.34 -13.26 -15.86
CA ARG A 104 -24.94 -13.04 -16.24
C ARG A 104 -24.07 -13.02 -15.00
N GLU A 105 -23.05 -13.88 -15.06
CA GLU A 105 -22.10 -14.22 -14.02
C GLU A 105 -21.29 -13.01 -13.52
N LEU A 106 -21.00 -13.02 -12.22
CA LEU A 106 -20.15 -12.07 -11.52
C LEU A 106 -18.68 -12.24 -11.95
N PRO A 107 -17.94 -11.19 -12.34
CA PRO A 107 -16.50 -11.30 -12.50
C PRO A 107 -15.79 -11.16 -11.15
N ALA A 108 -14.84 -12.05 -10.91
CA ALA A 108 -13.91 -12.03 -9.79
C ALA A 108 -13.03 -10.77 -9.83
N GLU A 109 -12.95 -10.06 -8.70
CA GLU A 109 -12.03 -8.93 -8.53
C GLU A 109 -10.59 -9.42 -8.35
N GLU A 110 -9.76 -9.27 -9.39
CA GLU A 110 -8.30 -9.40 -9.29
C GLU A 110 -7.64 -8.04 -9.09
N ASP A 111 -7.36 -7.69 -7.83
CA ASP A 111 -6.55 -6.53 -7.46
C ASP A 111 -5.05 -6.83 -7.74
N VAL A 112 -4.60 -6.59 -8.97
CA VAL A 112 -3.17 -6.61 -9.32
C VAL A 112 -2.51 -5.31 -8.84
N VAL A 113 -1.73 -5.42 -7.76
CA VAL A 113 -0.93 -4.32 -7.20
C VAL A 113 0.19 -3.93 -8.18
N ALA A 114 -0.08 -2.97 -9.06
CA ALA A 114 0.94 -2.35 -9.89
C ALA A 114 1.77 -1.35 -9.06
N CYS A 115 3.10 -1.50 -9.10
CA CYS A 115 4.03 -0.49 -8.62
C CYS A 115 4.09 0.65 -9.64
N ASP A 116 4.01 1.89 -9.16
CA ASP A 116 4.20 3.06 -10.02
C ASP A 116 5.69 3.11 -10.43
N PRO A 117 6.02 3.27 -11.73
CA PRO A 117 7.38 3.55 -12.13
C PRO A 117 7.75 4.99 -11.76
N GLU A 118 8.92 5.16 -11.12
CA GLU A 118 9.58 6.46 -10.96
C GLU A 118 9.92 7.06 -12.33
N PRO A 119 9.92 8.40 -12.50
CA PRO A 119 10.26 9.03 -13.77
C PRO A 119 11.78 9.00 -13.99
N GLU A 120 12.24 8.30 -15.04
CA GLU A 120 13.63 8.39 -15.49
C GLU A 120 13.89 9.74 -16.17
N GLY A 121 14.94 10.42 -15.71
CA GLY A 121 15.45 11.65 -16.28
C GLY A 121 15.98 11.44 -17.70
N GLN A 122 15.63 12.40 -18.55
CA GLN A 122 16.01 12.48 -19.95
C GLN A 122 17.51 12.82 -20.04
N VAL A 123 18.33 11.85 -20.46
CA VAL A 123 19.71 12.11 -20.89
C VAL A 123 19.78 11.99 -22.41
N ASP A 124 20.25 13.07 -23.00
CA ASP A 124 20.36 13.34 -24.43
C ASP A 124 21.43 12.43 -25.05
N ALA A 125 21.07 11.71 -26.12
CA ALA A 125 21.98 10.83 -26.84
C ALA A 125 22.66 11.59 -27.98
N GLY A 126 23.73 12.32 -27.65
CA GLY A 126 24.68 12.85 -28.62
C GLY A 126 25.52 11.73 -29.22
N GLN A 127 25.46 11.58 -30.54
CA GLN A 127 26.31 10.70 -31.33
C GLN A 127 27.78 11.13 -31.22
N VAL A 128 28.67 10.21 -30.84
CA VAL A 128 30.07 10.25 -31.30
C VAL A 128 30.51 8.80 -31.56
N ALA A 129 30.75 8.49 -32.83
CA ALA A 129 31.46 7.29 -33.25
C ALA A 129 32.96 7.58 -33.16
N VAL A 130 33.73 6.75 -32.44
CA VAL A 130 35.17 6.66 -32.61
C VAL A 130 35.56 5.19 -32.63
N ALA A 131 36.14 4.78 -33.75
CA ALA A 131 36.78 3.48 -33.93
C ALA A 131 38.19 3.54 -33.32
N VAL A 132 38.60 2.52 -32.55
CA VAL A 132 40.00 2.28 -32.22
C VAL A 132 40.23 0.76 -32.10
N GLU A 133 41.09 0.22 -32.97
CA GLU A 133 41.75 -1.08 -32.85
C GLU A 133 43.08 -0.93 -32.05
N PRO A 134 43.63 -2.01 -31.46
CA PRO A 134 44.43 -1.95 -30.24
C PRO A 134 45.96 -2.00 -30.45
N SER A 135 46.71 -1.46 -29.48
CA SER A 135 48.14 -1.75 -29.26
C SER A 135 48.45 -1.63 -27.75
N GLY A 136 48.97 -2.71 -27.13
CA GLY A 136 49.39 -2.76 -25.71
C GLY A 136 50.86 -2.30 -25.50
N PRO A 137 51.56 -2.66 -24.39
CA PRO A 137 51.16 -3.38 -23.17
C PRO A 137 51.60 -2.70 -21.82
N ASP A 138 51.39 -3.42 -20.70
CA ASP A 138 51.89 -3.24 -19.31
C ASP A 138 51.19 -2.20 -18.40
N ASP A 139 50.86 -2.43 -17.12
CA ASP A 139 51.07 -3.56 -16.19
C ASP A 139 49.93 -3.61 -15.13
N GLY A 140 49.86 -4.71 -14.39
CA GLY A 140 48.79 -4.99 -13.40
C GLY A 140 48.18 -6.38 -13.58
N SER A 141 49.01 -7.36 -13.93
CA SER A 141 48.59 -8.71 -14.28
C SER A 141 48.03 -9.48 -13.06
N LEU A 142 46.70 -9.67 -13.04
CA LEU A 142 46.14 -10.93 -12.55
C LEU A 142 46.42 -11.98 -13.62
N GLN A 143 47.31 -12.93 -13.33
CA GLN A 143 47.56 -14.06 -14.24
C GLN A 143 46.29 -14.91 -14.35
N ALA A 144 45.61 -14.80 -15.49
CA ALA A 144 44.63 -15.79 -15.93
C ALA A 144 45.35 -16.78 -16.85
N SER A 145 45.70 -17.96 -16.32
CA SER A 145 46.16 -19.06 -17.17
C SER A 145 44.94 -19.72 -17.83
N CYS A 146 44.85 -19.59 -19.14
CA CYS A 146 43.84 -20.25 -19.95
C CYS A 146 44.36 -21.62 -20.41
N SER A 147 43.78 -22.70 -19.92
CA SER A 147 43.81 -23.98 -20.64
C SER A 147 42.48 -24.71 -20.43
N GLY A 148 41.65 -24.73 -21.45
CA GLY A 148 40.40 -25.50 -21.50
C GLY A 148 39.18 -24.72 -21.00
N GLY A 149 38.21 -24.50 -21.89
CA GLY A 149 36.99 -23.76 -21.62
C GLY A 149 36.28 -24.24 -20.35
N ARG A 150 36.29 -23.38 -19.33
CA ARG A 150 35.37 -23.41 -18.19
C ARG A 150 35.37 -22.00 -17.56
N GLN A 151 34.16 -21.56 -17.23
CA GLN A 151 33.77 -20.25 -16.71
C GLN A 151 34.71 -19.74 -15.60
N LEU A 152 35.13 -18.47 -15.67
CA LEU A 152 35.95 -17.78 -14.66
C LEU A 152 35.29 -17.91 -13.26
N SER A 153 35.82 -18.80 -12.44
CA SER A 153 35.45 -18.96 -11.04
C SER A 153 36.44 -18.18 -10.19
N LEU A 154 36.00 -17.05 -9.63
CA LEU A 154 36.79 -16.28 -8.66
C LEU A 154 36.83 -17.08 -7.35
N GLN A 155 38.01 -17.35 -6.80
CA GLN A 155 38.16 -18.03 -5.50
C GLN A 155 38.65 -17.04 -4.45
N ASN A 156 38.13 -17.14 -3.23
CA ASN A 156 38.75 -16.59 -2.02
C ASN A 156 39.01 -17.73 -1.02
N ALA A 157 39.83 -17.44 0.01
CA ALA A 157 40.49 -18.41 0.89
C ALA A 157 39.58 -19.43 1.62
N ASN A 158 38.25 -19.29 1.56
CA ASN A 158 37.28 -20.16 2.24
C ASN A 158 36.33 -20.93 1.29
N GLY A 159 36.64 -21.02 0.01
CA GLY A 159 35.98 -21.94 -0.92
C GLY A 159 34.81 -21.32 -1.69
N THR A 160 34.92 -21.42 -3.03
CA THR A 160 33.92 -21.09 -4.08
C THR A 160 33.09 -19.83 -3.82
N VAL A 161 33.58 -18.69 -4.31
CA VAL A 161 32.70 -17.55 -4.54
C VAL A 161 31.65 -18.01 -5.56
N ALA A 162 30.37 -17.76 -5.28
CA ALA A 162 29.35 -17.95 -6.30
C ALA A 162 29.80 -17.24 -7.59
N PRO A 163 29.58 -17.81 -8.79
CA PRO A 163 29.93 -17.13 -10.03
C PRO A 163 29.44 -15.69 -9.95
N TRP A 164 30.28 -14.70 -10.25
CA TRP A 164 29.96 -13.29 -10.02
C TRP A 164 28.59 -12.89 -10.62
N GLN A 165 28.15 -13.57 -11.67
CA GLN A 165 26.81 -13.44 -12.26
C GLN A 165 25.68 -13.80 -11.29
N VAL A 166 25.83 -14.84 -10.47
CA VAL A 166 24.85 -15.25 -9.45
C VAL A 166 24.71 -14.14 -8.40
N GLU A 167 25.82 -13.56 -7.95
CA GLU A 167 25.80 -12.47 -6.99
C GLU A 167 25.20 -11.19 -7.56
N VAL A 168 25.57 -10.82 -8.80
CA VAL A 168 24.99 -9.69 -9.52
C VAL A 168 23.48 -9.88 -9.69
N ASN A 169 23.03 -11.06 -10.14
CA ASN A 169 21.61 -11.36 -10.28
C ASN A 169 20.88 -11.32 -8.93
N ARG A 170 21.48 -11.86 -7.87
CA ARG A 170 20.93 -11.78 -6.52
C ARG A 170 20.77 -10.33 -6.07
N ALA A 171 21.79 -9.49 -6.28
CA ALA A 171 21.76 -8.07 -5.94
C ALA A 171 20.68 -7.31 -6.73
N ILE A 172 20.57 -7.54 -8.04
CA ILE A 172 19.52 -6.96 -8.90
C ILE A 172 18.12 -7.35 -8.40
N GLN A 173 17.92 -8.62 -8.02
CA GLN A 173 16.64 -9.06 -7.47
C GLN A 173 16.35 -8.42 -6.11
N MET A 174 17.37 -8.17 -5.28
CA MET A 174 17.23 -7.50 -3.99
C MET A 174 17.01 -5.99 -4.09
N ALA A 175 17.34 -5.38 -5.24
CA ALA A 175 17.11 -3.97 -5.50
C ALA A 175 15.61 -3.60 -5.61
N ILE A 176 14.75 -4.58 -5.93
CA ILE A 176 13.30 -4.39 -5.98
C ILE A 176 12.59 -4.96 -4.75
N ALA A 177 11.46 -4.35 -4.38
CA ALA A 177 10.67 -4.80 -3.23
C ALA A 177 10.14 -6.24 -3.43
N PRO A 178 10.01 -7.06 -2.38
CA PRO A 178 9.52 -8.44 -2.50
C PRO A 178 8.14 -8.57 -3.17
N SER A 179 7.25 -7.59 -2.97
CA SER A 179 5.95 -7.54 -3.66
C SER A 179 6.10 -7.29 -5.17
N THR A 180 7.03 -6.41 -5.56
CA THR A 180 7.33 -6.11 -6.96
C THR A 180 7.95 -7.33 -7.63
N ARG A 181 8.86 -8.03 -6.95
CA ARG A 181 9.45 -9.29 -7.43
C ARG A 181 8.38 -10.34 -7.73
N ARG A 182 7.48 -10.61 -6.79
CA ARG A 182 6.36 -11.55 -6.99
C ARG A 182 5.44 -11.15 -8.15
N ALA A 183 5.15 -9.85 -8.29
CA ALA A 183 4.35 -9.35 -9.39
C ALA A 183 5.06 -9.53 -10.75
N TYR A 184 6.38 -9.32 -10.77
CA TYR A 184 7.18 -9.51 -11.97
C TYR A 184 7.30 -10.98 -12.35
N GLU A 185 7.59 -11.86 -11.39
CA GLU A 185 7.62 -13.32 -11.60
C GLU A 185 6.29 -13.81 -12.18
N ARG A 186 5.15 -13.36 -11.63
CA ARG A 186 3.83 -13.68 -12.16
C ARG A 186 3.64 -13.19 -13.58
N ALA A 187 4.00 -11.93 -13.87
CA ALA A 187 3.85 -11.36 -15.22
C ALA A 187 4.73 -12.09 -16.25
N VAL A 188 5.93 -12.50 -15.87
CA VAL A 188 6.82 -13.32 -16.71
C VAL A 188 6.20 -14.70 -16.96
N GLY A 189 5.68 -15.36 -15.92
CA GLY A 189 4.97 -16.65 -16.07
C GLY A 189 3.76 -16.55 -17.00
N MET A 190 2.90 -15.55 -16.80
CA MET A 190 1.74 -15.30 -17.68
C MET A 190 2.15 -15.08 -19.14
N PHE A 191 3.28 -14.40 -19.38
CA PHE A 191 3.78 -14.21 -20.74
C PHE A 191 4.33 -15.51 -21.34
N GLN A 192 4.99 -16.36 -20.55
CA GLN A 192 5.45 -17.67 -21.00
C GLN A 192 4.28 -18.57 -21.37
N GLU A 193 3.27 -18.67 -20.50
CA GLU A 193 2.03 -19.40 -20.75
C GLU A 193 1.32 -18.89 -22.01
N PHE A 194 1.27 -17.57 -22.22
CA PHE A 194 0.72 -16.98 -23.44
C PHE A 194 1.50 -17.42 -24.69
N ARG A 195 2.85 -17.39 -24.65
CA ARG A 195 3.67 -17.83 -25.78
C ARG A 195 3.43 -19.29 -26.10
N GLU A 196 3.38 -20.14 -25.09
CA GLU A 196 3.10 -21.56 -25.24
C GLU A 196 1.71 -21.79 -25.86
N GLY A 197 0.68 -21.13 -25.32
CA GLY A 197 -0.69 -21.27 -25.79
C GLY A 197 -0.93 -20.80 -27.23
N VAL A 198 -0.13 -19.85 -27.73
CA VAL A 198 -0.22 -19.33 -29.12
C VAL A 198 0.82 -20.00 -30.04
N GLY A 199 1.67 -20.91 -29.52
CA GLY A 199 2.70 -21.59 -30.30
C GLY A 199 3.89 -20.71 -30.68
N LEU A 200 4.14 -19.61 -29.94
CA LEU A 200 5.27 -18.72 -30.16
C LEU A 200 6.55 -19.32 -29.57
N LYS A 201 7.63 -19.35 -30.37
CA LYS A 201 8.95 -19.82 -29.91
C LYS A 201 9.41 -19.05 -28.67
N GLN A 202 9.98 -19.72 -27.67
CA GLN A 202 10.50 -19.13 -26.42
C GLN A 202 11.91 -18.52 -26.56
N VAL A 203 12.09 -17.65 -27.55
CA VAL A 203 13.36 -16.95 -27.81
C VAL A 203 13.57 -15.71 -26.93
N TRP A 204 14.85 -15.41 -26.70
CA TRP A 204 15.38 -14.20 -26.08
C TRP A 204 16.46 -13.59 -27.00
N PRO A 205 16.57 -12.25 -27.16
CA PRO A 205 15.69 -11.21 -26.62
C PRO A 205 14.24 -11.35 -27.09
N ILE A 206 13.29 -10.85 -26.30
CA ILE A 206 11.87 -10.99 -26.64
C ILE A 206 11.58 -10.18 -27.91
N PRO A 207 11.09 -10.79 -29.01
CA PRO A 207 10.71 -10.05 -30.20
C PRO A 207 9.58 -9.06 -29.89
N ALA A 208 9.67 -7.83 -30.39
CA ALA A 208 8.64 -6.80 -30.18
C ALA A 208 7.24 -7.27 -30.63
N VAL A 209 7.17 -8.10 -31.67
CA VAL A 209 5.90 -8.68 -32.14
C VAL A 209 5.24 -9.61 -31.09
N HIS A 210 6.02 -10.36 -30.30
CA HIS A 210 5.45 -11.18 -29.22
C HIS A 210 4.87 -10.30 -28.11
N LEU A 211 5.53 -9.17 -27.79
CA LEU A 211 5.03 -8.21 -26.80
C LEU A 211 3.75 -7.52 -27.26
N LEU A 212 3.66 -7.15 -28.54
CA LEU A 212 2.44 -6.59 -29.14
C LEU A 212 1.27 -7.58 -29.06
N GLN A 213 1.48 -8.83 -29.48
CA GLN A 213 0.47 -9.88 -29.41
C GLN A 213 0.01 -10.14 -27.97
N PHE A 214 0.96 -10.16 -27.03
CA PHE A 214 0.64 -10.28 -25.61
C PHE A 214 -0.20 -9.10 -25.12
N CYS A 215 0.16 -7.86 -25.42
CA CYS A 215 -0.62 -6.68 -25.03
C CYS A 215 -2.06 -6.73 -25.57
N VAL A 216 -2.23 -7.15 -26.83
CA VAL A 216 -3.56 -7.29 -27.46
C VAL A 216 -4.36 -8.40 -26.77
N ALA A 217 -3.75 -9.54 -26.49
CA ALA A 217 -4.40 -10.63 -25.75
C ALA A 217 -4.83 -10.20 -24.34
N GLN A 218 -3.99 -9.44 -23.64
CA GLN A 218 -4.30 -8.89 -22.32
C GLN A 218 -5.42 -7.84 -22.39
N ARG A 219 -5.45 -7.00 -23.44
CA ARG A 219 -6.54 -6.05 -23.67
C ARG A 219 -7.86 -6.76 -23.99
N ALA A 220 -7.83 -7.84 -24.78
CA ALA A 220 -9.00 -8.66 -25.10
C ALA A 220 -9.60 -9.33 -23.85
N ARG A 221 -8.77 -9.64 -22.85
CA ARG A 221 -9.19 -10.11 -21.51
C ARG A 221 -9.73 -8.98 -20.61
N GLY A 222 -9.86 -7.75 -21.11
CA GLY A 222 -10.41 -6.62 -20.37
C GLY A 222 -9.42 -5.95 -19.39
N LEU A 223 -8.13 -6.27 -19.44
CA LEU A 223 -7.16 -5.65 -18.53
C LEU A 223 -6.96 -4.16 -18.81
N ALA A 224 -6.83 -3.39 -17.74
CA ALA A 224 -6.53 -1.97 -17.81
C ALA A 224 -5.12 -1.74 -18.37
N VAL A 225 -4.93 -0.64 -19.12
CA VAL A 225 -3.64 -0.26 -19.73
C VAL A 225 -2.54 -0.12 -18.66
N LYS A 226 -2.88 0.34 -17.45
CA LYS A 226 -1.94 0.42 -16.32
C LYS A 226 -1.39 -0.97 -15.96
N THR A 227 -2.23 -2.00 -15.95
CA THR A 227 -1.81 -3.38 -15.66
C THR A 227 -0.91 -3.92 -16.76
N ILE A 228 -1.26 -3.68 -18.04
CA ILE A 228 -0.44 -4.09 -19.18
C ILE A 228 0.94 -3.43 -19.13
N ARG A 229 1.03 -2.13 -18.81
CA ARG A 229 2.32 -1.44 -18.58
C ARG A 229 3.14 -2.09 -17.46
N GLY A 230 2.49 -2.50 -16.37
CA GLY A 230 3.15 -3.23 -15.28
C GLY A 230 3.71 -4.59 -15.73
N GLN A 231 2.98 -5.32 -16.57
CA GLN A 231 3.46 -6.58 -17.15
C GLN A 231 4.64 -6.35 -18.11
N LEU A 232 4.58 -5.32 -18.95
CA LEU A 232 5.71 -4.95 -19.82
C LEU A 232 6.93 -4.54 -19.00
N ALA A 233 6.76 -3.78 -17.91
CA ALA A 233 7.86 -3.42 -17.02
C ALA A 233 8.53 -4.66 -16.39
N ALA A 234 7.76 -5.69 -16.05
CA ALA A 234 8.29 -6.96 -15.58
C ALA A 234 9.13 -7.67 -16.65
N LEU A 235 8.65 -7.68 -17.91
CA LEU A 235 9.37 -8.27 -19.04
C LEU A 235 10.64 -7.49 -19.37
N ALA A 236 10.58 -6.15 -19.33
CA ALA A 236 11.75 -5.28 -19.47
C ALA A 236 12.80 -5.56 -18.38
N PHE A 237 12.36 -5.65 -17.12
CA PHE A 237 13.23 -6.02 -16.01
C PHE A 237 13.85 -7.40 -16.20
N ALA A 238 13.06 -8.39 -16.64
CA ALA A 238 13.54 -9.73 -16.91
C ALA A 238 14.60 -9.78 -18.03
N SER A 239 14.46 -8.99 -19.10
CA SER A 239 15.47 -8.86 -20.15
C SER A 239 16.74 -8.18 -19.62
N LYS A 240 16.59 -7.01 -18.98
CA LYS A 240 17.72 -6.20 -18.48
C LYS A 240 18.52 -6.93 -17.40
N ALA A 241 17.84 -7.64 -16.49
CA ALA A 241 18.49 -8.44 -15.45
C ALA A 241 19.34 -9.60 -16.03
N ARG A 242 19.07 -10.02 -17.27
CA ARG A 242 19.86 -11.03 -18.00
C ARG A 242 20.94 -10.41 -18.90
N GLY A 243 21.08 -9.08 -18.91
CA GLY A 243 21.97 -8.37 -19.83
C GLY A 243 21.48 -8.37 -21.28
N LEU A 244 20.19 -8.62 -21.51
CA LEU A 244 19.60 -8.70 -22.85
C LEU A 244 18.90 -7.38 -23.25
N PRO A 245 18.88 -7.06 -24.56
CA PRO A 245 18.10 -5.95 -25.10
C PRO A 245 16.63 -5.95 -24.68
N ASP A 246 16.10 -4.75 -24.39
CA ASP A 246 14.71 -4.51 -24.01
C ASP A 246 13.88 -4.02 -25.21
N SER A 247 13.02 -4.89 -25.73
CA SER A 247 12.12 -4.58 -26.85
C SER A 247 10.82 -3.89 -26.44
N THR A 248 10.57 -3.66 -25.14
CA THR A 248 9.31 -3.04 -24.66
C THR A 248 9.18 -1.57 -25.05
N GLY A 249 10.30 -0.92 -25.39
CA GLY A 249 10.36 0.44 -25.90
C GLY A 249 9.96 0.63 -27.38
N ASP A 250 9.59 -0.43 -28.09
CA ASP A 250 9.15 -0.38 -29.50
C ASP A 250 8.07 0.70 -29.72
N PHE A 251 8.22 1.46 -30.80
CA PHE A 251 7.34 2.58 -31.14
C PHE A 251 5.87 2.18 -31.21
N ARG A 252 5.57 1.01 -31.77
CA ARG A 252 4.21 0.49 -31.91
C ARG A 252 3.60 0.16 -30.55
N ILE A 253 4.38 -0.42 -29.64
CA ILE A 253 3.92 -0.71 -28.26
C ILE A 253 3.55 0.60 -27.57
N ARG A 254 4.42 1.61 -27.64
CA ARG A 254 4.17 2.92 -27.03
C ARG A 254 2.91 3.58 -27.59
N LYS A 255 2.78 3.65 -28.93
CA LYS A 255 1.62 4.28 -29.58
C LYS A 255 0.31 3.53 -29.37
N MET A 256 0.34 2.21 -29.35
CA MET A 256 -0.83 1.38 -29.01
C MET A 256 -1.32 1.66 -27.59
N LEU A 257 -0.43 1.67 -26.59
CA LEU A 257 -0.81 1.96 -25.21
C LEU A 257 -1.28 3.41 -25.02
N GLU A 258 -0.70 4.36 -25.75
CA GLU A 258 -1.16 5.77 -25.80
C GLU A 258 -2.58 5.85 -26.36
N GLY A 259 -2.85 5.18 -27.49
CA GLY A 259 -4.17 5.07 -28.10
C GLY A 259 -5.22 4.49 -27.14
N TRP A 260 -4.96 3.34 -26.54
CA TRP A 260 -5.87 2.71 -25.57
C TRP A 260 -6.09 3.56 -24.31
N SER A 261 -5.08 4.32 -23.89
CA SER A 261 -5.22 5.24 -22.75
C SER A 261 -6.17 6.39 -23.08
N ARG A 262 -6.16 6.90 -24.32
CA ARG A 262 -7.09 7.93 -24.78
C ARG A 262 -8.51 7.39 -24.91
N GLU A 263 -8.65 6.21 -25.51
CA GLU A 263 -9.94 5.53 -25.68
C GLU A 263 -10.61 5.24 -24.33
N SER A 264 -9.86 4.73 -23.36
CA SER A 264 -10.41 4.33 -22.05
C SER A 264 -10.70 5.51 -21.11
N GLY A 265 -10.20 6.72 -21.44
CA GLY A 265 -10.26 7.89 -20.56
C GLY A 265 -9.47 7.73 -19.24
N VAL A 266 -9.57 8.75 -18.38
CA VAL A 266 -8.95 8.73 -17.05
C VAL A 266 -9.86 8.00 -16.07
N VAL A 267 -9.54 6.75 -15.76
CA VAL A 267 -10.21 5.99 -14.68
C VAL A 267 -9.82 6.61 -13.33
N ARG A 268 -10.77 7.32 -12.70
CA ARG A 268 -10.58 7.88 -11.37
C ARG A 268 -10.88 6.83 -10.30
N ASP A 269 -10.12 6.83 -9.22
CA ASP A 269 -10.46 6.04 -8.04
C ASP A 269 -11.74 6.62 -7.40
N LEU A 270 -12.81 5.83 -7.44
CA LEU A 270 -14.14 6.23 -6.97
C LEU A 270 -14.38 5.96 -5.49
N ARG A 271 -13.38 5.40 -4.77
CA ARG A 271 -13.53 5.03 -3.36
C ARG A 271 -13.90 6.24 -2.50
N GLN A 272 -14.91 6.14 -1.66
CA GLN A 272 -15.29 7.23 -0.77
C GLN A 272 -14.41 7.24 0.48
N PRO A 273 -14.16 8.41 1.08
CA PRO A 273 -13.48 8.50 2.37
C PRO A 273 -14.35 7.90 3.47
N ILE A 274 -13.76 7.13 4.38
CA ILE A 274 -14.39 6.85 5.68
C ILE A 274 -14.28 8.13 6.51
N SER A 275 -15.39 8.81 6.76
CA SER A 275 -15.42 10.03 7.59
C SER A 275 -15.45 9.67 9.08
N PRO A 276 -15.15 10.62 9.99
CA PRO A 276 -15.31 10.42 11.44
C PRO A 276 -16.73 10.01 11.84
N ALA A 277 -17.75 10.52 11.13
CA ALA A 277 -19.13 10.10 11.33
C ALA A 277 -19.32 8.61 10.97
N ILE A 278 -18.78 8.18 9.82
CA ILE A 278 -18.84 6.76 9.40
C ILE A 278 -18.07 5.89 10.41
N LEU A 279 -16.90 6.34 10.84
CA LEU A 279 -16.08 5.64 11.80
C LEU A 279 -16.79 5.45 13.16
N ARG A 280 -17.56 6.46 13.60
CA ARG A 280 -18.41 6.36 14.79
C ARG A 280 -19.56 5.38 14.57
N GLY A 281 -20.21 5.44 13.41
CA GLY A 281 -21.25 4.49 13.00
C GLY A 281 -20.75 3.05 13.03
N LEU A 282 -19.55 2.79 12.49
CA LEU A 282 -18.90 1.47 12.53
C LEU A 282 -18.75 0.97 13.97
N GLY A 283 -18.33 1.84 14.89
CA GLY A 283 -18.25 1.55 16.33
C GLY A 283 -19.56 1.01 16.92
N SER A 284 -20.70 1.50 16.46
CA SER A 284 -22.03 1.04 16.92
C SER A 284 -22.46 -0.32 16.37
N ARG A 285 -21.88 -0.78 15.26
CA ARG A 285 -22.28 -2.02 14.57
C ARG A 285 -21.45 -3.24 14.95
N TRP A 286 -20.30 -3.07 15.61
CA TRP A 286 -19.44 -4.20 15.94
C TRP A 286 -20.13 -5.25 16.80
N GLY A 287 -20.97 -4.85 17.76
CA GLY A 287 -21.73 -5.79 18.60
C GLY A 287 -22.78 -6.63 17.86
N GLU A 288 -23.23 -6.18 16.69
CA GLU A 288 -24.20 -6.92 15.85
C GLU A 288 -23.51 -7.88 14.86
N ILE A 289 -22.21 -7.70 14.62
CA ILE A 289 -21.46 -8.44 13.60
C ILE A 289 -20.46 -9.41 14.23
N CYS A 290 -19.78 -8.98 15.28
CA CYS A 290 -18.72 -9.74 15.92
C CYS A 290 -19.31 -10.77 16.88
N SER A 291 -18.71 -11.96 16.95
CA SER A 291 -19.17 -13.06 17.79
C SER A 291 -18.86 -12.88 19.28
N SER A 292 -17.96 -11.96 19.64
CA SER A 292 -17.53 -11.75 21.03
C SER A 292 -17.16 -10.30 21.31
N GLY A 293 -17.13 -9.95 22.61
CA GLY A 293 -16.65 -8.64 23.07
C GLY A 293 -15.15 -8.42 22.78
N TYR A 294 -14.37 -9.50 22.65
CA TYR A 294 -12.97 -9.43 22.20
C TYR A 294 -12.90 -8.96 20.74
N GLU A 295 -13.64 -9.61 19.85
CA GLU A 295 -13.66 -9.28 18.43
C GLU A 295 -14.17 -7.85 18.19
N CYS A 296 -15.18 -7.41 18.96
CA CYS A 296 -15.63 -6.02 18.93
C CYS A 296 -14.48 -5.03 19.19
N GLN A 297 -13.65 -5.29 20.20
CA GLN A 297 -12.51 -4.45 20.54
C GLN A 297 -11.39 -4.54 19.50
N LEU A 298 -11.15 -5.74 18.94
CA LEU A 298 -10.21 -5.96 17.85
C LEU A 298 -10.55 -5.08 16.64
N PHE A 299 -11.76 -5.21 16.08
CA PHE A 299 -12.16 -4.45 14.89
C PHE A 299 -12.27 -2.95 15.16
N HIS A 300 -12.72 -2.56 16.35
CA HIS A 300 -12.78 -1.15 16.75
C HIS A 300 -11.39 -0.52 16.83
N ALA A 301 -10.46 -1.13 17.58
CA ALA A 301 -9.09 -0.65 17.71
C ALA A 301 -8.36 -0.64 16.36
N THR A 302 -8.55 -1.69 15.54
CA THR A 302 -7.98 -1.78 14.20
C THR A 302 -8.47 -0.63 13.31
N SER A 303 -9.78 -0.36 13.29
CA SER A 303 -10.38 0.69 12.45
C SER A 303 -9.93 2.11 12.85
N LEU A 304 -9.92 2.40 14.15
CA LEU A 304 -9.45 3.70 14.65
C LEU A 304 -7.96 3.89 14.38
N THR A 305 -7.15 2.86 14.59
CA THR A 305 -5.70 2.92 14.32
C THR A 305 -5.42 3.10 12.83
N ALA A 306 -6.18 2.44 11.95
CA ALA A 306 -6.09 2.63 10.51
C ALA A 306 -6.39 4.07 10.08
N PHE A 307 -7.46 4.65 10.63
CA PHE A 307 -7.89 6.02 10.32
C PHE A 307 -6.92 7.05 10.89
N PHE A 308 -6.74 7.11 12.21
CA PHE A 308 -5.97 8.17 12.86
C PHE A 308 -4.49 8.11 12.49
N GLY A 309 -3.92 6.91 12.37
CA GLY A 309 -2.54 6.76 11.90
C GLY A 309 -2.35 6.94 10.40
N ALA A 310 -3.42 7.21 9.65
CA ALA A 310 -3.45 7.19 8.19
C ALA A 310 -2.69 5.97 7.64
N LEU A 311 -2.82 4.80 8.26
CA LEU A 311 -1.96 3.64 7.99
C LEU A 311 -2.42 2.93 6.72
N ARG A 312 -1.48 2.34 5.98
CA ARG A 312 -1.88 1.33 4.99
C ARG A 312 -2.36 0.11 5.78
N VAL A 313 -3.45 -0.52 5.35
CA VAL A 313 -3.91 -1.76 6.02
C VAL A 313 -2.83 -2.83 6.03
N SER A 314 -1.93 -2.84 5.03
CA SER A 314 -0.77 -3.74 5.03
C SER A 314 0.33 -3.44 6.04
N GLU A 315 0.35 -2.24 6.61
CA GLU A 315 1.22 -1.88 7.74
C GLU A 315 0.58 -2.32 9.06
N LEU A 316 -0.74 -2.48 9.09
CA LEU A 316 -1.53 -2.75 10.29
C LEU A 316 -1.70 -4.25 10.56
N VAL A 317 -2.10 -5.00 9.54
CA VAL A 317 -2.52 -6.41 9.62
C VAL A 317 -1.79 -7.27 8.59
N VAL A 318 -1.77 -8.60 8.80
CA VAL A 318 -1.09 -9.53 7.88
C VAL A 318 -1.83 -9.62 6.54
N GLN A 319 -1.11 -9.84 5.44
CA GLN A 319 -1.73 -9.92 4.13
C GLN A 319 -2.49 -11.23 3.91
N SER A 320 -2.01 -12.32 4.49
CA SER A 320 -2.65 -13.63 4.48
C SER A 320 -2.14 -14.45 5.67
N GLN A 321 -2.78 -15.60 5.92
CA GLN A 321 -2.34 -16.54 6.96
C GLN A 321 -0.92 -17.09 6.74
N ARG A 322 -0.41 -17.01 5.51
CA ARG A 322 0.95 -17.46 5.14
C ARG A 322 1.97 -16.32 5.08
N ASP A 323 1.56 -15.10 5.44
CA ASP A 323 2.42 -13.92 5.33
C ASP A 323 3.52 -13.92 6.39
N SER A 324 4.76 -14.14 5.93
CA SER A 324 5.98 -14.09 6.74
C SER A 324 6.80 -12.82 6.53
N SER A 325 6.22 -11.79 5.88
CA SER A 325 6.94 -10.54 5.55
C SER A 325 7.39 -9.72 6.78
N GLY A 326 6.72 -9.94 7.92
CA GLY A 326 6.90 -9.17 9.14
C GLY A 326 6.49 -7.71 9.00
N GLN A 327 5.60 -7.38 8.04
CA GLN A 327 5.17 -6.01 7.77
C GLN A 327 4.09 -5.51 8.75
N ALA A 328 3.21 -6.39 9.21
CA ALA A 328 2.13 -6.05 10.14
C ALA A 328 2.69 -5.56 11.50
N LEU A 329 1.92 -4.75 12.22
CA LEU A 329 2.30 -4.31 13.57
C LEU A 329 2.40 -5.50 14.53
N SER A 330 3.47 -5.49 15.33
CA SER A 330 3.67 -6.40 16.45
C SER A 330 3.25 -5.73 17.76
N ALA A 331 2.97 -6.51 18.81
CA ALA A 331 2.70 -5.97 20.13
C ALA A 331 3.85 -5.10 20.66
N CYS A 332 5.10 -5.50 20.40
CA CYS A 332 6.30 -4.76 20.78
C CYS A 332 6.51 -3.45 19.99
N ASP A 333 5.74 -3.21 18.93
CA ASP A 333 5.78 -1.95 18.19
C ASP A 333 4.94 -0.86 18.86
N ILE A 334 4.15 -1.18 19.89
CA ILE A 334 3.30 -0.23 20.62
C ILE A 334 3.88 0.10 21.98
N GLN A 335 3.95 1.40 22.28
CA GLN A 335 4.33 1.91 23.58
C GLN A 335 3.35 2.98 24.05
N PHE A 336 2.76 2.79 25.22
CA PHE A 336 1.93 3.82 25.87
C PHE A 336 2.82 4.75 26.68
N VAL A 337 2.79 6.06 26.39
CA VAL A 337 3.58 7.08 27.08
C VAL A 337 2.65 8.21 27.50
N GLY A 338 2.48 8.38 28.82
CA GLY A 338 1.51 9.32 29.38
C GLY A 338 0.08 9.03 28.88
N SER A 339 -0.55 10.02 28.23
CA SER A 339 -1.87 9.91 27.61
C SER A 339 -1.85 9.51 26.13
N LYS A 340 -0.67 9.25 25.56
CA LYS A 340 -0.46 8.98 24.13
C LYS A 340 -0.06 7.53 23.89
N VAL A 341 -0.05 7.14 22.62
CA VAL A 341 0.53 5.87 22.16
C VAL A 341 1.48 6.11 21.00
N LEU A 342 2.69 5.57 21.11
CA LEU A 342 3.69 5.56 20.05
C LEU A 342 3.61 4.22 19.33
N ILE A 343 3.62 4.26 18.00
CA ILE A 343 3.52 3.11 17.13
C ILE A 343 4.74 3.10 16.21
N ARG A 344 5.62 2.12 16.37
CA ARG A 344 6.77 1.91 15.51
C ARG A 344 6.38 1.13 14.26
N ILE A 345 6.43 1.80 13.12
CA ILE A 345 6.20 1.19 11.81
C ILE A 345 7.55 0.71 11.29
N ARG A 346 7.78 -0.61 11.37
CA ARG A 346 9.07 -1.25 11.02
C ARG A 346 9.39 -1.20 9.54
N LYS A 347 8.37 -1.35 8.68
CA LYS A 347 8.50 -1.34 7.21
C LYS A 347 7.30 -0.62 6.61
N SER A 348 7.55 0.28 5.67
CA SER A 348 6.49 0.93 4.88
C SER A 348 6.74 0.76 3.38
N LYS A 349 5.69 0.96 2.56
CA LYS A 349 5.78 0.81 1.09
C LYS A 349 6.92 1.63 0.48
N THR A 350 7.23 2.79 1.04
CA THR A 350 8.22 3.75 0.53
C THR A 350 9.54 3.73 1.30
N ASP A 351 9.69 2.79 2.25
CA ASP A 351 10.88 2.62 3.09
C ASP A 351 11.66 1.37 2.67
N GLN A 352 12.31 1.47 1.51
CA GLN A 352 13.11 0.37 0.94
C GLN A 352 14.34 0.04 1.81
N LYS A 353 14.84 0.99 2.60
CA LYS A 353 15.99 0.83 3.50
C LYS A 353 15.60 0.38 4.91
N GLN A 354 14.30 0.22 5.20
CA GLN A 354 13.77 -0.20 6.51
C GLN A 354 14.24 0.68 7.68
N ALA A 355 14.37 1.99 7.46
CA ALA A 355 14.67 2.94 8.54
C ALA A 355 13.58 2.94 9.63
N GLY A 356 12.35 2.61 9.23
CA GLY A 356 11.16 2.67 10.06
C GLY A 356 10.69 4.11 10.28
N SER A 357 9.51 4.25 10.88
CA SER A 357 8.95 5.54 11.29
C SER A 357 8.15 5.34 12.57
N VAL A 358 8.17 6.31 13.48
CA VAL A 358 7.32 6.32 14.68
C VAL A 358 6.16 7.25 14.43
N LEU A 359 4.95 6.77 14.75
CA LEU A 359 3.71 7.52 14.69
C LEU A 359 3.20 7.70 16.11
N THR A 360 2.80 8.92 16.46
CA THR A 360 2.20 9.21 17.77
C THR A 360 0.70 9.46 17.62
N LEU A 361 -0.12 8.68 18.33
CA LEU A 361 -1.57 8.92 18.42
C LEU A 361 -1.92 9.55 19.78
N GLY A 362 -2.69 10.63 19.74
CA GLY A 362 -3.20 11.34 20.91
C GLY A 362 -4.60 10.87 21.35
N PRO A 363 -5.02 11.17 22.59
CA PRO A 363 -6.36 10.89 23.07
C PRO A 363 -7.40 11.82 22.41
N CYS A 364 -8.63 11.33 22.28
CA CYS A 364 -9.81 12.08 21.84
C CYS A 364 -10.79 12.27 23.01
N GLU A 365 -11.45 13.42 23.09
CA GLU A 365 -12.56 13.64 24.03
C GLU A 365 -13.75 12.71 23.73
N ASP A 366 -14.09 12.53 22.45
CA ASP A 366 -15.06 11.52 22.04
C ASP A 366 -14.48 10.12 22.30
N LYS A 367 -14.99 9.51 23.37
CA LYS A 367 -14.62 8.17 23.82
C LYS A 367 -14.86 7.11 22.75
N ALA A 368 -15.84 7.29 21.85
CA ALA A 368 -16.15 6.36 20.78
C ALA A 368 -15.16 6.45 19.60
N LEU A 369 -14.45 7.58 19.47
CA LEU A 369 -13.45 7.80 18.41
C LEU A 369 -12.01 7.86 18.96
N CYS A 370 -11.79 7.60 20.24
CA CYS A 370 -10.47 7.73 20.86
C CYS A 370 -9.55 6.54 20.53
N PRO A 371 -8.53 6.70 19.67
CA PRO A 371 -7.66 5.59 19.27
C PRO A 371 -6.83 5.06 20.45
N VAL A 372 -6.37 5.96 21.35
CA VAL A 372 -5.62 5.55 22.56
C VAL A 372 -6.48 4.68 23.47
N ARG A 373 -7.73 5.08 23.71
CA ARG A 373 -8.66 4.31 24.55
C ARG A 373 -8.96 2.95 23.94
N ALA A 374 -9.28 2.91 22.65
CA ALA A 374 -9.56 1.65 21.95
C ALA A 374 -8.35 0.70 21.96
N LEU A 375 -7.14 1.21 21.69
CA LEU A 375 -5.92 0.41 21.77
C LEU A 375 -5.63 -0.09 23.19
N ARG A 376 -5.82 0.73 24.23
CA ARG A 376 -5.65 0.28 25.62
C ARG A 376 -6.64 -0.81 26.00
N SER A 377 -7.91 -0.63 25.65
CA SER A 377 -8.95 -1.64 25.89
C SER A 377 -8.61 -2.95 25.19
N TYR A 378 -8.28 -2.89 23.90
CA TYR A 378 -7.92 -4.07 23.12
C TYR A 378 -6.66 -4.77 23.65
N VAL A 379 -5.57 -4.03 23.90
CA VAL A 379 -4.31 -4.62 24.41
C VAL A 379 -4.52 -5.29 25.77
N LYS A 380 -5.37 -4.72 26.63
CA LYS A 380 -5.72 -5.33 27.92
C LYS A 380 -6.36 -6.70 27.76
N VAL A 381 -7.29 -6.87 26.82
CA VAL A 381 -7.95 -8.18 26.58
C VAL A 381 -7.12 -9.12 25.69
N ARG A 382 -6.26 -8.57 24.81
CA ARG A 382 -5.31 -9.31 23.98
C ARG A 382 -4.28 -10.09 24.80
N GLY A 383 -3.88 -9.51 25.93
CA GLY A 383 -2.78 -10.02 26.77
C GLY A 383 -1.40 -9.61 26.28
N GLU A 384 -0.38 -10.01 27.05
CA GLU A 384 1.02 -9.60 26.89
C GLU A 384 1.83 -10.48 25.92
N ASP A 385 1.23 -11.53 25.36
CA ASP A 385 1.96 -12.45 24.49
C ASP A 385 2.60 -11.73 23.30
N GLU A 386 3.78 -12.21 22.90
CA GLU A 386 4.45 -11.75 21.68
C GLU A 386 3.64 -12.02 20.40
N GLY A 387 4.09 -11.42 19.30
CA GLY A 387 3.52 -11.63 17.97
C GLY A 387 2.72 -10.43 17.47
N VAL A 388 1.92 -10.66 16.43
CA VAL A 388 1.15 -9.59 15.77
C VAL A 388 0.23 -8.90 16.77
N LEU A 389 0.08 -7.59 16.61
CA LEU A 389 -0.73 -6.76 17.47
C LEU A 389 -2.21 -7.16 17.33
N PHE A 390 -2.75 -7.09 16.11
CA PHE A 390 -4.14 -7.41 15.82
C PHE A 390 -4.27 -8.90 15.46
N ARG A 391 -4.84 -9.66 16.40
CA ARG A 391 -5.12 -11.09 16.31
C ARG A 391 -6.51 -11.39 16.84
N HIS A 392 -7.09 -12.48 16.36
CA HIS A 392 -8.32 -13.06 16.89
C HIS A 392 -8.07 -13.70 18.26
N ASP A 393 -9.16 -14.03 18.96
CA ASP A 393 -9.11 -14.62 20.30
C ASP A 393 -8.39 -15.98 20.33
N ASP A 394 -8.49 -16.75 19.24
CA ASP A 394 -7.75 -18.01 19.00
C ASP A 394 -6.25 -17.79 18.71
N ARG A 395 -5.77 -16.55 18.82
CA ARG A 395 -4.40 -16.08 18.54
C ARG A 395 -4.01 -16.10 17.06
N SER A 396 -4.92 -16.46 16.16
CA SER A 396 -4.67 -16.36 14.72
C SER A 396 -4.58 -14.88 14.30
N PRO A 397 -3.69 -14.52 13.37
CA PRO A 397 -3.52 -13.14 12.97
C PRO A 397 -4.75 -12.63 12.20
N LEU A 398 -5.19 -11.40 12.48
CA LEU A 398 -6.24 -10.76 11.68
C LEU A 398 -5.67 -10.49 10.29
N THR A 399 -6.28 -11.04 9.24
CA THR A 399 -5.84 -10.80 7.86
C THR A 399 -6.49 -9.55 7.27
N ARG A 400 -5.84 -8.98 6.25
CA ARG A 400 -6.42 -7.90 5.43
C ARG A 400 -7.81 -8.26 4.88
N TYR A 401 -7.99 -9.49 4.41
CA TYR A 401 -9.26 -9.96 3.89
C TYR A 401 -10.35 -9.96 4.96
N GLN A 402 -10.08 -10.56 6.13
CA GLN A 402 -11.02 -10.60 7.25
C GLN A 402 -11.35 -9.19 7.74
N PHE A 403 -10.32 -8.33 7.92
CA PHE A 403 -10.51 -6.94 8.32
C PHE A 403 -11.48 -6.22 7.39
N TRP A 404 -11.26 -6.33 6.08
CA TRP A 404 -12.10 -5.66 5.09
C TRP A 404 -13.50 -6.27 5.01
N ALA A 405 -13.64 -7.60 5.00
CA ALA A 405 -14.93 -8.27 4.87
C ALA A 405 -15.89 -7.89 6.03
N VAL A 406 -15.38 -7.85 7.26
CA VAL A 406 -16.18 -7.44 8.43
C VAL A 406 -16.50 -5.95 8.39
N THR A 407 -15.53 -5.11 7.99
CA THR A 407 -15.76 -3.67 7.83
C THR A 407 -16.80 -3.37 6.74
N ASP A 408 -16.73 -4.05 5.58
CA ASP A 408 -17.70 -3.89 4.49
C ASP A 408 -19.10 -4.30 4.93
N ARG A 409 -19.23 -5.41 5.67
CA ARG A 409 -20.50 -5.83 6.27
C ARG A 409 -21.08 -4.76 7.20
N ALA A 410 -20.24 -4.12 8.02
CA ALA A 410 -20.66 -3.02 8.90
C ALA A 410 -21.09 -1.78 8.12
N LEU A 411 -20.35 -1.40 7.07
CA LEU A 411 -20.72 -0.29 6.19
C LEU A 411 -22.08 -0.53 5.54
N ARG A 412 -22.37 -1.76 5.10
CA ARG A 412 -23.68 -2.13 4.54
C ARG A 412 -24.81 -2.03 5.57
N GLN A 413 -24.57 -2.45 6.81
CA GLN A 413 -25.55 -2.31 7.91
C GLN A 413 -25.81 -0.86 8.31
N LEU A 414 -24.89 0.06 8.02
CA LEU A 414 -25.11 1.51 8.14
C LEU A 414 -25.93 2.10 6.98
N GLY A 415 -26.42 1.27 6.04
CA GLY A 415 -27.18 1.72 4.88
C GLY A 415 -26.32 2.27 3.74
N LEU A 416 -24.99 2.14 3.80
CA LEU A 416 -24.08 2.66 2.78
C LEU A 416 -23.89 1.68 1.59
N VAL A 417 -24.97 1.00 1.21
CA VAL A 417 -24.98 0.04 0.09
C VAL A 417 -24.77 0.77 -1.24
N GLY A 418 -23.93 0.22 -2.12
CA GLY A 418 -23.62 0.82 -3.43
C GLY A 418 -22.54 1.90 -3.40
N VAL A 419 -22.11 2.34 -2.21
CA VAL A 419 -20.98 3.24 -2.06
C VAL A 419 -19.68 2.44 -2.18
N LYS A 420 -18.77 2.88 -3.06
CA LYS A 420 -17.48 2.22 -3.23
C LYS A 420 -16.57 2.54 -2.04
N PHE A 421 -16.33 1.57 -1.18
CA PHE A 421 -15.28 1.66 -0.16
C PHE A 421 -14.20 0.61 -0.40
N GLY A 422 -13.07 0.76 0.28
CA GLY A 422 -12.01 -0.23 0.33
C GLY A 422 -11.09 0.00 1.51
N THR A 423 -10.12 -0.88 1.69
CA THR A 423 -9.05 -0.69 2.71
C THR A 423 -8.35 0.67 2.63
N HIS A 424 -8.26 1.27 1.44
CA HIS A 424 -7.67 2.60 1.25
C HIS A 424 -8.57 3.75 1.70
N SER A 425 -9.88 3.52 1.86
CA SER A 425 -10.85 4.55 2.27
C SER A 425 -10.56 5.14 3.64
N PHE A 426 -9.90 4.40 4.55
CA PHE A 426 -9.41 4.95 5.82
C PHE A 426 -8.38 6.06 5.63
N ARG A 427 -7.42 5.85 4.71
CA ARG A 427 -6.39 6.86 4.39
C ARG A 427 -6.96 8.06 3.65
N ILE A 428 -7.89 7.81 2.72
CA ILE A 428 -8.63 8.88 2.02
C ILE A 428 -9.41 9.70 3.05
N GLY A 429 -10.06 9.02 3.99
CA GLY A 429 -10.75 9.60 5.14
C GLY A 429 -9.85 10.51 5.96
N ALA A 430 -8.72 9.98 6.45
CA ALA A 430 -7.76 10.73 7.26
C ALA A 430 -7.24 11.99 6.54
N ALA A 431 -6.86 11.87 5.27
CA ALA A 431 -6.40 13.00 4.45
C ALA A 431 -7.51 14.06 4.27
N SER A 432 -8.71 13.60 3.92
CA SER A 432 -9.87 14.47 3.67
C SER A 432 -10.31 15.19 4.95
N THR A 433 -10.30 14.50 6.08
CA THR A 433 -10.61 15.06 7.40
C THR A 433 -9.59 16.11 7.81
N ALA A 434 -8.30 15.83 7.65
CA ALA A 434 -7.26 16.82 7.92
C ALA A 434 -7.40 18.07 7.02
N ALA A 435 -7.64 17.89 5.72
CA ALA A 435 -7.88 19.01 4.82
C ALA A 435 -9.12 19.83 5.20
N ALA A 436 -10.24 19.16 5.53
CA ALA A 436 -11.48 19.81 5.97
C ALA A 436 -11.30 20.60 7.28
N MET A 437 -10.33 20.22 8.10
CA MET A 437 -9.97 20.92 9.34
C MET A 437 -9.02 22.09 9.12
N GLY A 438 -8.57 22.33 7.90
CA GLY A 438 -7.69 23.45 7.55
C GLY A 438 -6.21 23.18 7.80
N TYR A 439 -5.79 21.92 7.95
CA TYR A 439 -4.37 21.60 8.04
C TYR A 439 -3.63 21.95 6.75
N ALA A 440 -2.41 22.44 6.90
CA ALA A 440 -1.52 22.69 5.78
C ALA A 440 -1.13 21.37 5.09
N ASP A 441 -0.98 21.45 3.76
CA ASP A 441 -0.57 20.32 2.91
C ASP A 441 0.67 19.58 3.43
N ARG A 442 1.65 20.30 3.96
CA ARG A 442 2.88 19.71 4.54
C ARG A 442 2.58 18.81 5.74
N THR A 443 1.67 19.24 6.61
CA THR A 443 1.25 18.45 7.79
C THR A 443 0.48 17.20 7.36
N ILE A 444 -0.43 17.34 6.39
CA ILE A 444 -1.18 16.21 5.81
C ILE A 444 -0.21 15.18 5.21
N GLN A 445 0.77 15.64 4.43
CA GLN A 445 1.82 14.79 3.86
C GLN A 445 2.64 14.07 4.93
N LYS A 446 3.07 14.76 5.99
CA LYS A 446 3.85 14.20 7.10
C LYS A 446 3.09 13.05 7.77
N VAL A 447 1.84 13.29 8.17
CA VAL A 447 0.99 12.30 8.87
C VAL A 447 0.77 11.05 8.02
N GLY A 448 0.35 11.23 6.77
CA GLY A 448 0.14 10.09 5.88
C GLY A 448 1.41 9.47 5.35
N ARG A 449 2.58 10.06 5.63
CA ARG A 449 3.89 9.64 5.12
C ARG A 449 3.87 9.56 3.58
N TRP A 450 3.25 10.56 2.95
CA TRP A 450 3.19 10.70 1.50
C TRP A 450 4.40 11.50 1.02
N LYS A 451 5.23 10.88 0.17
CA LYS A 451 6.43 11.52 -0.40
C LYS A 451 6.13 12.41 -1.61
N SER A 452 4.99 12.20 -2.26
CA SER A 452 4.61 12.89 -3.49
C SER A 452 3.27 13.61 -3.34
N SER A 453 2.93 14.43 -4.33
CA SER A 453 1.63 15.10 -4.46
C SER A 453 0.43 14.15 -4.60
N ALA A 454 0.64 12.83 -4.57
CA ALA A 454 -0.41 11.81 -4.59
C ALA A 454 -1.49 12.03 -3.51
N TYR A 455 -1.14 12.61 -2.35
CA TYR A 455 -2.11 12.92 -1.30
C TYR A 455 -3.25 13.84 -1.76
N ARG A 456 -3.01 14.71 -2.76
CA ARG A 456 -4.05 15.59 -3.31
C ARG A 456 -5.21 14.80 -3.90
N SER A 457 -4.96 13.62 -4.47
CA SER A 457 -6.00 12.72 -4.97
C SER A 457 -6.83 12.03 -3.86
N TYR A 458 -6.34 12.10 -2.61
CA TYR A 458 -7.03 11.56 -1.43
C TYR A 458 -7.90 12.59 -0.73
N ILE A 459 -7.67 13.89 -0.97
CA ILE A 459 -8.53 14.95 -0.43
C ILE A 459 -9.82 14.97 -1.26
N ARG A 460 -10.90 14.47 -0.65
CA ARG A 460 -12.22 14.35 -1.26
C ARG A 460 -13.27 14.96 -0.32
N PRO A 461 -14.44 15.40 -0.83
CA PRO A 461 -15.55 15.81 0.02
C PRO A 461 -15.92 14.68 1.00
N LEU A 462 -16.10 15.01 2.27
CA LEU A 462 -16.51 14.04 3.28
C LEU A 462 -18.01 13.74 3.13
N PRO A 463 -18.42 12.46 3.05
CA PRO A 463 -19.83 12.11 3.05
C PRO A 463 -20.43 12.46 4.42
N LEU A 464 -21.62 13.04 4.37
CA LEU A 464 -22.49 13.17 5.53
C LEU A 464 -23.23 11.84 5.72
N LEU A 465 -23.29 11.37 6.96
CA LEU A 465 -24.18 10.29 7.37
C LEU A 465 -25.54 10.86 7.77
#